data_AF-A0A9E3L535-F1
#
_entry.id   AF-A0A9E3L535-F1
#
_cell.length_a   1.000
_cell.length_b   1.000
_cell.length_c   1.000
_cell.angle_alpha   90.00
_cell.angle_beta   90.00
_cell.angle_gamma   90.00
#
_symmetry.space_group_name_H-M   'P 1'
#
loop_
_entity.id
_entity.type
_entity.pdbx_description
1 polymer ?
#
loop_
_entity_poly.entity_id
_entity_poly.type
_entity_poly.pdbx_seq_one_letter_code
_entity_poly.pdbx_strand_id
1 'polypeptide(L)'
;MSKSLTTLQVAAVLAVLITGAVPAIADTGRWQSKNFPAPNGGFLVYRIVNGNPECASYDGRNCLWGQAMNKIRFSDVRPLVCGADHRAKWGVTGYDNPRHWCSLARAPSPSAGFGDDNVGVPVQE
;
A
#
# COMPACT_ATOMS: atom_id res chain seq x y z
N MET A 1 49.89 -57.30 -10.58
CA MET A 1 49.58 -56.31 -11.63
C MET A 1 48.35 -55.55 -11.21
N SER A 2 48.53 -54.24 -11.07
CA SER A 2 47.58 -53.21 -10.68
C SER A 2 46.57 -52.91 -11.78
N LYS A 3 45.34 -52.56 -11.40
CA LYS A 3 44.58 -51.41 -11.95
C LYS A 3 43.34 -51.14 -11.07
N SER A 4 43.30 -49.90 -10.60
CA SER A 4 42.30 -49.28 -9.74
C SER A 4 41.14 -48.68 -10.54
N LEU A 5 40.04 -48.38 -9.80
CA LEU A 5 39.17 -47.18 -9.93
C LEU A 5 38.31 -47.07 -11.22
N THR A 6 37.02 -46.67 -11.25
CA THR A 6 36.18 -45.90 -10.32
C THR A 6 34.71 -46.12 -10.71
N THR A 7 33.85 -46.23 -9.70
CA THR A 7 32.38 -46.15 -9.78
C THR A 7 31.94 -44.82 -10.40
N LEU A 8 31.31 -44.84 -11.59
CA LEU A 8 30.59 -43.68 -12.10
C LEU A 8 29.10 -43.86 -11.77
N GLN A 9 28.73 -43.49 -10.54
CA GLN A 9 27.33 -43.22 -10.23
C GLN A 9 26.91 -42.03 -11.09
N VAL A 10 26.12 -42.30 -12.13
CA VAL A 10 25.34 -41.27 -12.81
C VAL A 10 24.23 -40.88 -11.83
N ALA A 11 24.56 -40.03 -10.86
CA ALA A 11 23.57 -39.33 -10.07
C ALA A 11 22.79 -38.44 -11.04
N ALA A 12 21.65 -38.94 -11.51
CA ALA A 12 20.65 -38.13 -12.16
C ALA A 12 20.20 -37.09 -11.13
N VAL A 13 20.81 -35.91 -11.18
CA VAL A 13 20.38 -34.75 -10.41
C VAL A 13 19.02 -34.36 -10.98
N LEU A 14 17.97 -34.93 -10.40
CA LEU A 14 16.60 -34.56 -10.71
C LEU A 14 16.41 -33.13 -10.22
N ALA A 15 16.61 -32.17 -11.12
CA ALA A 15 16.29 -30.78 -10.87
C ALA A 15 14.78 -30.68 -10.65
N VAL A 16 14.34 -30.69 -9.39
CA VAL A 16 12.97 -30.37 -9.01
C VAL A 16 12.77 -28.89 -9.32
N LEU A 17 12.17 -28.59 -10.47
CA LEU A 17 11.69 -27.26 -10.81
C LEU A 17 10.51 -26.98 -9.87
N ILE A 18 10.78 -26.32 -8.75
CA ILE A 18 9.75 -25.76 -7.88
C ILE A 18 9.14 -24.58 -8.64
N THR A 19 8.15 -24.82 -9.51
CA THR A 19 7.29 -23.75 -10.01
C THR A 19 6.35 -23.34 -8.89
N GLY A 20 6.89 -22.61 -7.91
CA GLY A 20 6.09 -21.95 -6.90
C GLY A 20 5.34 -20.81 -7.57
N ALA A 21 4.05 -20.99 -7.82
CA ALA A 21 3.15 -19.87 -8.05
C ALA A 21 3.09 -19.08 -6.75
N VAL A 22 3.93 -18.05 -6.62
CA VAL A 22 3.76 -17.05 -5.58
C VAL A 22 2.38 -16.42 -5.82
N PRO A 23 1.43 -16.49 -4.87
CA PRO A 23 0.20 -15.76 -5.02
C PRO A 23 0.58 -14.29 -5.17
N ALA A 24 0.06 -13.62 -6.20
CA ALA A 24 0.11 -12.17 -6.25
C ALA A 24 -0.66 -11.67 -5.03
N ILE A 25 0.06 -11.31 -3.97
CA ILE A 25 -0.53 -10.63 -2.82
C ILE A 25 -1.00 -9.31 -3.38
N ALA A 26 -2.30 -9.19 -3.65
CA ALA A 26 -2.90 -7.89 -3.88
C ALA A 26 -2.59 -7.06 -2.64
N ASP A 27 -1.81 -6.00 -2.80
CA ASP A 27 -1.45 -5.09 -1.71
C ASP A 27 -2.70 -4.31 -1.31
N THR A 28 -3.56 -4.96 -0.52
CA THR A 28 -4.72 -4.32 0.09
C THR A 28 -4.21 -3.60 1.33
N GLY A 29 -3.74 -2.36 1.13
CA GLY A 29 -3.17 -1.59 2.23
C GLY A 29 -4.10 -1.45 3.42
N ARG A 30 -3.51 -1.28 4.59
CA ARG A 30 -4.22 -1.10 5.86
C ARG A 30 -4.94 0.25 5.90
N TRP A 31 -6.19 0.24 6.36
CA TRP A 31 -6.92 1.47 6.71
C TRP A 31 -6.18 2.25 7.80
N GLN A 32 -6.02 3.54 7.55
CA GLN A 32 -5.34 4.49 8.41
C GLN A 32 -6.08 5.82 8.38
N SER A 33 -5.72 6.74 9.26
CA SER A 33 -6.35 8.06 9.32
C SER A 33 -5.32 9.17 9.44
N LYS A 34 -5.58 10.30 8.78
CA LYS A 34 -4.77 11.52 8.87
C LYS A 34 -5.67 12.74 8.79
N ASN A 35 -5.24 13.82 9.44
CA ASN A 35 -5.85 15.14 9.23
C ASN A 35 -5.06 15.87 8.14
N PHE A 36 -5.66 16.05 6.96
CA PHE A 36 -5.01 16.73 5.83
C PHE A 36 -5.17 18.26 5.95
N PRO A 37 -4.17 19.05 5.54
CA PRO A 37 -4.23 20.51 5.61
C PRO A 37 -5.22 21.11 4.59
N ALA A 38 -5.72 22.31 4.90
CA ALA A 38 -6.53 23.13 3.99
C ALA A 38 -5.79 23.42 2.65
N PRO A 39 -6.50 23.72 1.53
CA PRO A 39 -7.94 24.00 1.41
C PRO A 39 -8.82 22.77 1.14
N ASN A 40 -8.25 21.61 0.78
CA ASN A 40 -8.97 20.37 0.53
C ASN A 40 -8.63 19.34 1.63
N GLY A 41 -8.80 19.79 2.87
CA GLY A 41 -8.29 19.13 4.07
C GLY A 41 -9.39 18.72 5.04
N GLY A 42 -9.00 17.96 6.05
CA GLY A 42 -9.89 17.40 7.06
C GLY A 42 -9.43 16.02 7.52
N PHE A 43 -10.06 15.54 8.59
CA PHE A 43 -9.84 14.18 9.07
C PHE A 43 -10.39 13.19 8.04
N LEU A 44 -9.54 12.27 7.59
CA LEU A 44 -9.90 11.30 6.57
C LEU A 44 -9.35 9.92 6.91
N VAL A 45 -10.21 8.91 6.76
CA VAL A 45 -9.82 7.51 6.77
C VAL A 45 -9.56 7.07 5.34
N TYR A 46 -8.35 6.57 5.08
CA TYR A 46 -7.88 6.17 3.77
C TYR A 46 -6.97 4.93 3.87
N ARG A 47 -6.62 4.35 2.74
CA ARG A 47 -5.53 3.36 2.61
C ARG A 47 -4.81 3.57 1.29
N ILE A 48 -3.68 2.90 1.13
CA ILE A 48 -2.93 2.87 -0.14
C ILE A 48 -3.09 1.48 -0.74
N VAL A 49 -3.64 1.39 -1.95
CA VAL A 49 -3.79 0.12 -2.69
C VAL A 49 -3.15 0.31 -4.05
N ASN A 50 -2.23 -0.57 -4.43
CA ASN A 50 -1.50 -0.47 -5.70
C ASN A 50 -0.89 0.93 -5.94
N GLY A 51 -0.33 1.53 -4.88
CA GLY A 51 0.29 2.86 -4.92
C GLY A 51 -0.67 4.05 -5.03
N ASN A 52 -1.98 3.82 -5.14
CA ASN A 52 -2.99 4.88 -5.14
C ASN A 52 -3.67 4.98 -3.77
N PRO A 53 -3.79 6.18 -3.19
CA PRO A 53 -4.67 6.39 -2.06
C PRO A 53 -6.12 6.18 -2.47
N GLU A 54 -6.88 5.60 -1.56
CA GLU A 54 -8.32 5.52 -1.65
C GLU A 54 -8.94 5.84 -0.29
N CYS A 55 -9.99 6.67 -0.29
CA CYS A 55 -10.67 7.05 0.94
C CYS A 55 -11.85 6.14 1.22
N ALA A 56 -12.20 6.00 2.50
CA ALA A 56 -13.46 5.37 2.87
C ALA A 56 -14.62 6.19 2.31
N SER A 57 -15.53 5.51 1.61
CA SER A 57 -16.71 6.07 0.97
C SER A 57 -17.79 4.99 0.93
N TYR A 58 -19.07 5.38 0.91
CA TYR A 58 -20.19 4.44 0.72
C TYR A 58 -20.74 4.46 -0.71
N ASP A 59 -20.37 5.45 -1.52
CA ASP A 59 -20.86 5.63 -2.89
C ASP A 59 -19.74 5.57 -3.95
N GLY A 60 -18.48 5.39 -3.53
CA GLY A 60 -17.32 5.41 -4.42
C GLY A 60 -17.02 6.77 -5.03
N ARG A 61 -17.67 7.85 -4.56
CA ARG A 61 -17.58 9.19 -5.13
C ARG A 61 -17.26 10.27 -4.10
N ASN A 62 -17.85 10.18 -2.92
CA ASN A 62 -17.70 11.13 -1.83
C ASN A 62 -17.01 10.46 -0.64
N CYS A 63 -15.89 11.03 -0.19
CA CYS A 63 -15.18 10.55 0.99
C CYS A 63 -15.97 10.83 2.28
N LEU A 64 -15.83 9.95 3.27
CA LEU A 64 -16.38 10.10 4.61
C LEU A 64 -15.52 11.05 5.47
N TRP A 65 -15.47 12.32 5.08
CA TRP A 65 -14.74 13.36 5.82
C TRP A 65 -15.25 13.51 7.26
N GLY A 66 -14.33 13.69 8.20
CA GLY A 66 -14.64 13.87 9.62
C GLY A 66 -15.07 12.60 10.36
N GLN A 67 -15.25 11.48 9.67
CA GLN A 67 -15.74 10.25 10.28
C GLN A 67 -14.58 9.42 10.86
N ALA A 68 -14.62 9.21 12.19
CA ALA A 68 -13.65 8.36 12.88
C ALA A 68 -13.71 6.90 12.40
N MET A 69 -12.56 6.21 12.41
CA MET A 69 -12.42 4.83 11.92
C MET A 69 -13.40 3.84 12.56
N ASN A 70 -13.66 3.97 13.87
CA ASN A 70 -14.61 3.13 14.61
C ASN A 70 -16.09 3.42 14.33
N LYS A 71 -16.40 4.46 13.54
CA LYS A 71 -17.76 4.81 13.10
C LYS A 71 -18.02 4.36 11.66
N ILE A 72 -17.02 3.85 10.96
CA ILE A 72 -17.15 3.39 9.57
C ILE A 72 -17.57 1.92 9.57
N ARG A 73 -18.62 1.60 8.81
CA ARG A 73 -19.03 0.21 8.54
C ARG A 73 -18.26 -0.28 7.33
N PHE A 74 -17.09 -0.88 7.56
CA PHE A 74 -16.19 -1.30 6.48
C PHE A 74 -16.79 -2.34 5.53
N SER A 75 -17.80 -3.09 5.95
CA SER A 75 -18.57 -3.99 5.08
C SER A 75 -19.28 -3.28 3.93
N ASP A 76 -19.62 -2.01 4.13
CA ASP A 76 -20.42 -1.21 3.19
C ASP A 76 -19.53 -0.29 2.35
N VAL A 77 -18.22 -0.25 2.64
CA VAL A 77 -17.30 0.70 2.03
C VAL A 77 -17.06 0.34 0.56
N ARG A 78 -17.33 1.33 -0.29
CA ARG A 78 -16.99 1.39 -1.71
C ARG A 78 -16.01 2.55 -1.88
N PRO A 79 -14.69 2.32 -1.85
CA PRO A 79 -13.70 3.38 -1.82
C PRO A 79 -13.77 4.30 -3.06
N LEU A 80 -13.43 5.58 -2.87
CA LEU A 80 -13.05 6.46 -3.98
C LEU A 80 -11.54 6.38 -4.16
N VAL A 81 -11.10 5.98 -5.35
CA VAL A 81 -9.68 5.76 -5.65
C VAL A 81 -9.11 6.97 -6.38
N CYS A 82 -7.99 7.51 -5.88
CA CYS A 82 -7.25 8.58 -6.58
C CYS A 82 -6.70 8.07 -7.94
N GLY A 83 -6.34 9.00 -8.83
CA GLY A 83 -5.81 8.64 -10.16
C GLY A 83 -6.92 8.53 -11.22
N ALA A 84 -6.91 7.45 -12.00
CA ALA A 84 -7.80 7.30 -13.16
C ALA A 84 -9.29 7.28 -12.77
N ASP A 85 -9.63 6.58 -11.69
CA ASP A 85 -11.00 6.50 -11.18
C ASP A 85 -11.53 7.87 -10.72
N HIS A 86 -10.73 8.61 -9.94
CA HIS A 86 -11.05 9.98 -9.56
C HIS A 86 -11.24 10.89 -10.80
N ARG A 87 -10.41 10.73 -11.84
CA ARG A 87 -10.55 11.51 -13.08
C ARG A 87 -11.84 11.21 -13.82
N ALA A 88 -12.25 9.94 -13.88
CA ALA A 88 -13.53 9.56 -14.48
C ALA A 88 -14.74 10.22 -13.78
N LYS A 89 -14.64 10.48 -12.47
CA LYS A 89 -15.73 11.06 -11.66
C LYS A 89 -15.70 12.58 -11.55
N TRP A 90 -14.51 13.18 -11.55
CA TRP A 90 -14.30 14.59 -11.20
C TRP A 90 -13.47 15.39 -12.22
N GLY A 91 -13.01 14.77 -13.32
CA GLY A 91 -12.18 15.41 -14.35
C GLY A 91 -10.70 15.59 -13.99
N VAL A 92 -10.33 15.39 -12.72
CA VAL A 92 -8.97 15.50 -12.19
C VAL A 92 -8.54 14.20 -11.52
N THR A 93 -7.25 13.89 -11.46
CA THR A 93 -6.74 12.70 -10.74
C THR A 93 -6.71 12.86 -9.23
N GLY A 94 -6.74 14.10 -8.77
CA GLY A 94 -6.35 14.45 -7.40
C GLY A 94 -4.84 14.58 -7.20
N TYR A 95 -4.01 14.21 -8.19
CA TYR A 95 -2.55 14.44 -8.18
C TYR A 95 -2.14 15.72 -8.89
N ASP A 96 -3.07 16.35 -9.62
CA ASP A 96 -2.82 17.58 -10.38
C ASP A 96 -2.46 18.77 -9.45
N ASN A 97 -2.77 18.66 -8.16
CA ASN A 97 -2.35 19.61 -7.13
C ASN A 97 -1.51 18.87 -6.07
N PRO A 98 -0.24 19.28 -5.82
CA PRO A 98 0.62 18.63 -4.82
C PRO A 98 0.13 18.80 -3.39
N ARG A 99 -0.74 19.78 -3.11
CA ARG A 99 -1.37 20.01 -1.80
C ARG A 99 -2.71 19.27 -1.62
N HIS A 100 -3.18 18.56 -2.64
CA HIS A 100 -4.39 17.76 -2.52
C HIS A 100 -4.12 16.48 -1.71
N TRP A 101 -5.12 15.98 -0.98
CA TRP A 101 -4.93 14.84 -0.08
C TRP A 101 -4.42 13.58 -0.80
N CYS A 102 -4.82 13.33 -2.05
CA CYS A 102 -4.27 12.23 -2.87
C CYS A 102 -2.73 12.32 -2.99
N SER A 103 -2.19 13.52 -3.21
CA SER A 103 -0.73 13.72 -3.27
C SER A 103 -0.08 13.53 -1.90
N LEU A 104 -0.69 14.10 -0.86
CA LEU A 104 -0.16 14.09 0.51
C LEU A 104 -0.26 12.73 1.21
N ALA A 105 -1.15 11.85 0.76
CA ALA A 105 -1.34 10.50 1.30
C ALA A 105 -0.23 9.54 0.85
N ARG A 106 0.40 9.81 -0.30
CA ARG A 106 1.56 9.05 -0.80
C ARG A 106 2.88 9.48 -0.16
N ALA A 107 2.92 10.66 0.45
CA ALA A 107 4.09 11.09 1.19
C ALA A 107 4.24 10.20 2.44
N PRO A 108 5.45 9.68 2.72
CA PRO A 108 5.68 8.93 3.95
C PRO A 108 5.23 9.77 5.14
N SER A 109 4.35 9.21 5.97
CA SER A 109 4.04 9.86 7.25
C SER A 109 5.33 9.85 8.06
N PRO A 110 5.76 10.97 8.68
CA PRO A 110 6.91 10.96 9.59
C PRO A 110 6.73 9.98 10.76
N SER A 111 5.52 9.45 10.97
CA SER A 111 5.18 8.44 11.97
C SER A 111 4.98 7.01 11.43
N ALA A 112 5.11 6.76 10.13
CA ALA A 112 5.00 5.40 9.58
C ALA A 112 6.31 4.60 9.68
N GLY A 113 7.34 5.20 10.29
CA GLY A 113 8.64 4.56 10.58
C GLY A 113 8.98 4.52 12.07
N PHE A 114 8.01 4.61 12.98
CA PHE A 114 8.31 4.49 14.41
C PHE A 114 7.27 3.64 15.13
N GLY A 115 7.53 2.33 15.14
CA GLY A 115 6.68 1.33 15.73
C GLY A 115 7.41 0.09 16.26
N ASP A 116 8.72 0.13 16.44
CA ASP A 116 9.49 -0.85 17.23
C ASP A 116 10.95 -0.40 17.42
N ASP A 117 11.30 -0.20 18.70
CA ASP A 117 12.64 -0.28 19.32
C ASP A 117 13.66 0.87 19.14
N ASN A 118 13.79 1.67 20.22
CA ASN A 118 15.01 2.31 20.72
C ASN A 118 16.21 2.52 19.75
N VAL A 119 16.16 3.51 18.86
CA VAL A 119 17.39 4.17 18.37
C VAL A 119 17.14 5.67 18.22
N GLY A 120 17.76 6.46 19.07
CA GLY A 120 17.85 7.90 18.90
C GLY A 120 18.67 8.24 17.66
N VAL A 121 18.12 9.08 16.77
CA VAL A 121 18.91 9.76 15.75
C VAL A 121 18.47 11.22 15.70
N PRO A 122 19.40 12.19 15.80
CA PRO A 122 19.10 13.61 15.79
C PRO A 122 18.76 14.10 14.38
N VAL A 123 17.81 15.04 14.32
CA VAL A 123 17.51 15.83 13.12
C VAL A 123 18.67 16.80 12.87
N GLN A 124 19.26 16.76 11.67
CA GLN A 124 20.24 17.75 11.22
C GLN A 124 19.52 18.79 10.36
N GLU A 125 19.86 20.05 10.61
CA GLU A 125 19.39 21.27 9.93
C GLU A 125 19.89 21.38 8.49
#